data_AF-A0A8J3CJR7-F1
#
_entry.id   AF-A0A8J3CJR7-F1
#
_cell.length_a   1.000
_cell.length_b   1.000
_cell.length_c   1.000
_cell.angle_alpha   90.00
_cell.angle_beta   90.00
_cell.angle_gamma   90.00
#
_symmetry.space_group_name_H-M   'P 1'
#
loop_
_entity.id
_entity.type
_entity.pdbx_description
1 polymer ?
#
loop_
_entity_poly.entity_id
_entity_poly.type
_entity_poly.pdbx_seq_one_letter_code
_entity_poly.pdbx_strand_id
1 'polypeptide(L)'
;MTSGIALDASLDVMVGTNENGFGTIAFTSGANMIIQRVVEKVSMSRHQIWYQWQYGLNYEEIFINNRYTFDQMRAQQIANIRKTILSIDGVQFIIGKIDITKDEVNRSIKITIPCLRIFCDNAYQEVQLGAINVG
;
A
#
# COMPACT_ATOMS: atom_id res chain seq x y z
N MET A 1 -4.91 -43.43 0.27
CA MET A 1 -5.94 -42.45 -0.10
C MET A 1 -5.33 -41.07 0.07
N THR A 2 -4.78 -40.50 -1.00
CA THR A 2 -4.19 -39.16 -1.00
C THR A 2 -5.32 -38.15 -1.07
N SER A 3 -5.58 -37.47 0.03
CA SER A 3 -6.52 -36.35 0.10
C SER A 3 -5.93 -35.19 -0.68
N GLY A 4 -6.30 -35.05 -1.95
CA GLY A 4 -6.01 -33.86 -2.75
C GLY A 4 -6.93 -32.73 -2.28
N ILE A 5 -6.34 -31.59 -1.92
CA ILE A 5 -7.09 -30.34 -1.73
C ILE A 5 -7.60 -29.95 -3.11
N ALA A 6 -8.90 -30.10 -3.33
CA ALA A 6 -9.56 -29.53 -4.50
C ALA A 6 -9.56 -28.00 -4.34
N LEU A 7 -8.67 -27.32 -5.07
CA LEU A 7 -8.65 -25.87 -5.19
C LEU A 7 -9.75 -25.48 -6.18
N ASP A 8 -10.94 -25.22 -5.65
CA ASP A 8 -12.00 -24.52 -6.38
C ASP A 8 -12.03 -23.06 -5.91
N ALA A 9 -12.14 -22.13 -6.87
CA ALA A 9 -12.08 -20.67 -6.76
C ALA A 9 -10.71 -20.03 -6.42
N SER A 10 -10.13 -19.34 -7.40
CA SER A 10 -9.32 -18.09 -7.34
C SER A 10 -8.51 -17.79 -6.06
N LEU A 11 -7.79 -18.76 -5.51
CA LEU A 11 -6.91 -18.53 -4.36
C LEU A 11 -5.51 -18.18 -4.87
N ASP A 12 -5.13 -16.92 -4.70
CA ASP A 12 -3.76 -16.49 -4.96
C ASP A 12 -2.86 -16.87 -3.77
N VAL A 13 -1.62 -17.24 -4.11
CA VAL A 13 -0.65 -17.72 -3.12
C VAL A 13 0.31 -16.59 -2.77
N MET A 14 0.35 -16.24 -1.48
CA MET A 14 1.37 -15.34 -0.95
C MET A 14 2.44 -16.14 -0.20
N VAL A 15 3.70 -15.90 -0.56
CA VAL A 15 4.86 -16.46 0.14
C VAL A 15 5.56 -15.32 0.86
N GLY A 16 5.46 -15.30 2.18
CA GLY A 16 6.18 -14.37 3.03
C GLY A 16 7.30 -15.11 3.75
N THR A 17 8.53 -14.61 3.69
CA THR A 17 9.65 -15.11 4.50
C THR A 17 9.91 -14.14 5.64
N ASN A 18 10.05 -14.66 6.85
CA ASN A 18 10.52 -13.84 7.97
C ASN A 18 12.04 -13.58 7.86
N GLU A 19 12.55 -12.73 8.75
CA GLU A 19 13.97 -12.40 8.88
C GLU A 19 14.88 -13.61 9.15
N ASN A 20 14.31 -14.74 9.57
CA ASN A 20 14.99 -16.00 9.83
C ASN A 20 14.89 -16.99 8.65
N GLY A 21 14.37 -16.57 7.50
CA GLY A 21 14.28 -17.40 6.30
C GLY A 21 13.17 -18.46 6.33
N PHE A 22 12.31 -18.48 7.36
CA PHE A 22 11.14 -19.36 7.37
C PHE A 22 10.05 -18.76 6.50
N GLY A 23 9.70 -19.47 5.43
CA GLY A 23 8.60 -19.14 4.54
C GLY A 23 7.27 -19.58 5.12
N THR A 24 6.33 -18.66 5.28
CA THR A 24 4.92 -18.97 5.48
C THR A 24 4.20 -18.85 4.14
N ILE A 25 3.52 -19.91 3.74
CA ILE A 25 2.63 -19.89 2.57
C ILE A 25 1.22 -19.63 3.11
N ALA A 26 0.67 -18.47 2.76
CA ALA A 26 -0.71 -18.13 3.06
C ALA A 26 -1.50 -18.09 1.76
N PHE A 27 -2.61 -18.84 1.73
CA PHE A 27 -3.64 -18.64 0.73
C PHE A 27 -4.45 -17.42 1.14
N THR A 28 -4.49 -16.41 0.27
CA THR A 28 -5.18 -15.16 0.56
C THR A 28 -5.98 -14.74 -0.67
N SER A 29 -7.01 -13.92 -0.48
CA SER A 29 -7.76 -13.41 -1.63
C SER A 29 -6.89 -12.47 -2.45
N GLY A 30 -7.12 -12.39 -3.77
CA GLY A 30 -6.45 -11.42 -4.64
C GLY A 30 -6.63 -9.98 -4.13
N ALA A 31 -7.79 -9.71 -3.51
CA ALA A 31 -8.07 -8.46 -2.83
C ALA A 31 -7.06 -8.12 -1.72
N ASN A 32 -6.78 -9.08 -0.84
CA ASN A 32 -5.82 -8.92 0.24
C ASN A 32 -4.39 -8.73 -0.27
N MET A 33 -4.01 -9.38 -1.38
CA MET A 33 -2.70 -9.16 -2.01
C MET A 33 -2.56 -7.73 -2.54
N ILE A 34 -3.59 -7.20 -3.19
CA ILE A 34 -3.59 -5.82 -3.68
C ILE A 34 -3.47 -4.85 -2.50
N ILE A 35 -4.23 -5.07 -1.42
CA ILE A 35 -4.16 -4.24 -0.21
C ILE A 35 -2.75 -4.28 0.38
N GLN A 36 -2.14 -5.46 0.49
CA GLN A 36 -0.81 -5.59 1.04
C GLN A 36 0.23 -4.87 0.18
N ARG A 37 0.13 -4.95 -1.15
CA ARG A 37 0.96 -4.17 -2.07
C ARG A 37 0.74 -2.67 -1.93
N VAL A 38 -0.50 -2.22 -1.69
CA VAL A 38 -0.79 -0.81 -1.39
C VAL A 38 -0.07 -0.38 -0.12
N VAL A 39 -0.21 -1.14 0.96
CA VAL A 39 0.44 -0.83 2.24
C VAL A 39 1.96 -0.83 2.08
N GLU A 40 2.53 -1.84 1.42
CA GLU A 40 3.96 -1.93 1.17
C GLU A 40 4.48 -0.74 0.35
N LYS A 41 3.87 -0.46 -0.80
CA LYS A 41 4.30 0.62 -1.70
C LYS A 41 4.10 2.00 -1.09
N VAL A 42 3.11 2.19 -0.24
CA VAL A 42 2.93 3.44 0.51
C VAL A 42 3.97 3.52 1.63
N SER A 43 4.20 2.47 2.42
CA SER A 43 5.14 2.53 3.55
C SER A 43 6.61 2.60 3.15
N MET A 44 6.98 2.21 1.94
CA MET A 44 8.37 2.23 1.47
C MET A 44 8.79 3.58 0.90
N SER A 45 10.05 3.96 1.17
CA SER A 45 10.66 5.12 0.54
C SER A 45 11.12 4.79 -0.87
N ARG A 46 11.04 5.78 -1.76
CA ARG A 46 11.60 5.69 -3.11
C ARG A 46 13.11 5.42 -3.04
N HIS A 47 13.62 4.63 -3.98
CA HIS A 47 15.01 4.15 -4.04
C HIS A 47 15.43 3.11 -2.99
N GLN A 48 14.54 2.70 -2.09
CA GLN A 48 14.84 1.65 -1.11
C GLN A 48 15.05 0.27 -1.78
N ILE A 49 14.39 0.03 -2.91
CA ILE A 49 14.56 -1.20 -3.71
C ILE A 49 15.51 -0.92 -4.88
N TRP A 50 16.70 -1.52 -4.84
CA TRP A 50 17.80 -1.25 -5.79
C TRP A 50 17.48 -1.53 -7.26
N TYR A 51 16.51 -2.39 -7.57
CA TYR A 51 16.10 -2.70 -8.95
C TYR A 51 14.75 -2.05 -9.32
N GLN A 52 14.09 -1.37 -8.38
CA GLN A 52 12.83 -0.67 -8.61
C GLN A 52 12.91 0.75 -8.04
N TRP A 53 13.71 1.58 -8.71
CA TRP A 53 14.04 2.93 -8.27
C TRP A 53 12.82 3.84 -8.14
N GLN A 54 11.74 3.55 -8.88
CA GLN A 54 10.50 4.31 -8.85
C GLN A 54 9.45 3.77 -7.87
N TYR A 55 9.68 2.58 -7.26
CA TYR A 55 8.80 1.96 -6.28
C TYR A 55 8.86 2.71 -4.95
N GLY A 56 7.74 2.78 -4.24
CA GLY A 56 7.63 3.54 -3.00
C GLY A 56 7.10 4.97 -3.18
N LEU A 57 7.06 5.70 -2.07
CA LEU A 57 6.76 7.14 -2.03
C LEU A 57 8.04 7.97 -1.86
N ASN A 58 8.08 9.12 -2.51
CA ASN A 58 9.19 10.06 -2.35
C ASN A 58 9.05 10.84 -1.04
N TYR A 59 9.43 10.24 0.09
CA TYR A 59 9.31 10.85 1.41
C TYR A 59 10.23 12.06 1.61
N GLU A 60 11.37 12.15 0.91
CA GLU A 60 12.23 13.34 0.99
C GLU A 60 11.51 14.59 0.48
N GLU A 61 10.71 14.46 -0.57
CA GLU A 61 9.86 15.54 -1.07
C GLU A 61 8.70 15.87 -0.10
N ILE A 62 8.31 14.92 0.76
CA ILE A 62 7.27 15.09 1.78
C ILE A 62 7.83 15.77 3.04
N PHE A 63 9.07 15.46 3.45
CA PHE A 63 9.65 15.87 4.73
C PHE A 63 10.76 16.94 4.65
N ILE A 64 11.57 16.96 3.59
CA ILE A 64 12.87 17.66 3.56
C ILE A 64 12.81 18.99 2.81
N ASN A 65 11.71 19.28 2.10
CA ASN A 65 11.59 20.55 1.38
C ASN A 65 11.25 21.71 2.34
N ASN A 66 12.26 22.23 3.03
CA ASN A 66 12.21 23.36 3.96
C ASN A 66 11.71 24.69 3.36
N ARG A 67 11.33 24.71 2.08
CA ARG A 67 10.77 25.89 1.43
C ARG A 67 9.29 26.11 1.74
N TYR A 68 8.56 25.09 2.18
CA TYR A 68 7.11 25.16 2.38
C TYR A 68 6.69 24.49 3.69
N THR A 69 5.62 24.97 4.30
CA THR A 69 5.04 24.33 5.48
C THR A 69 4.36 23.02 5.09
N PHE A 70 4.20 22.10 6.06
CA PHE A 70 3.49 20.83 5.84
C PHE A 70 2.10 21.05 5.22
N ASP A 71 1.35 22.05 5.69
CA ASP A 71 0.03 22.40 5.15
C ASP A 71 0.09 22.87 3.69
N GLN A 72 1.13 23.63 3.32
CA GLN A 72 1.32 24.09 1.94
C GLN A 72 1.64 22.93 0.99
N MET A 73 2.32 21.89 1.48
CA MET A 73 2.67 20.71 0.68
C MET A 73 1.59 19.62 0.69
N ARG A 74 0.68 19.62 1.66
CA ARG A 74 -0.31 18.56 1.89
C ARG A 74 -1.10 18.18 0.63
N ALA A 75 -1.51 19.15 -0.18
CA ALA A 75 -2.24 18.89 -1.42
C ALA A 75 -1.38 18.12 -2.44
N GLN A 76 -0.12 18.51 -2.61
CA GLN A 76 0.83 17.82 -3.49
C GLN A 76 1.16 16.42 -2.97
N GLN A 77 1.33 16.27 -1.65
CA GLN A 77 1.58 14.98 -1.02
C GLN A 77 0.41 14.01 -1.22
N ILE A 78 -0.83 14.49 -1.05
CA ILE A 78 -2.05 13.70 -1.33
C ILE A 78 -2.09 13.28 -2.81
N ALA A 79 -1.74 14.18 -3.74
CA ALA A 79 -1.69 13.86 -5.15
C ALA A 79 -0.65 12.78 -5.48
N ASN A 80 0.53 12.86 -4.87
CA ASN A 80 1.59 11.86 -5.02
C ASN A 80 1.16 10.50 -4.45
N ILE A 81 0.59 10.45 -3.24
CA ILE A 81 0.06 9.22 -2.63
C ILE A 81 -1.01 8.60 -3.53
N ARG A 82 -1.96 9.41 -4.00
CA ARG A 82 -3.01 8.96 -4.91
C ARG A 82 -2.42 8.35 -6.19
N LYS A 83 -1.45 9.02 -6.83
CA LYS A 83 -0.77 8.51 -8.02
C LYS A 83 -0.05 7.19 -7.77
N THR A 84 0.62 7.05 -6.62
CA THR A 84 1.30 5.81 -6.24
C THR A 84 0.31 4.68 -6.04
N ILE A 85 -0.79 4.90 -5.33
CA ILE A 85 -1.83 3.87 -5.12
C ILE A 85 -2.44 3.42 -6.45
N LEU A 86 -2.79 4.37 -7.33
CA LEU A 86 -3.40 4.06 -8.64
C LEU A 86 -2.42 3.43 -9.63
N SER A 87 -1.12 3.44 -9.35
CA SER A 87 -0.12 2.72 -10.16
C SER A 87 0.00 1.24 -9.79
N ILE A 88 -0.83 0.74 -8.87
CA ILE A 88 -0.85 -0.67 -8.48
C ILE A 88 -1.91 -1.37 -9.31
N ASP A 89 -1.49 -2.40 -10.05
CA ASP A 89 -2.38 -3.21 -10.86
C ASP A 89 -3.52 -3.78 -10.02
N GLY A 90 -4.74 -3.67 -10.54
CA GLY A 90 -5.96 -4.06 -9.84
C GLY A 90 -6.60 -2.93 -9.04
N VAL A 91 -5.90 -1.85 -8.67
CA VAL A 91 -6.55 -0.67 -8.06
C VAL A 91 -7.20 0.18 -9.14
N GLN A 92 -8.51 0.38 -9.06
CA GLN A 92 -9.26 1.15 -10.06
C GLN A 92 -9.43 2.61 -9.63
N PHE A 93 -9.83 2.83 -8.37
CA PHE A 93 -9.94 4.18 -7.82
C PHE A 93 -9.98 4.18 -6.29
N ILE A 94 -9.77 5.37 -5.72
CA ILE A 94 -9.88 5.64 -4.29
C ILE A 94 -11.23 6.28 -4.01
N ILE A 95 -12.02 5.66 -3.14
CA ILE A 95 -13.31 6.17 -2.67
C ILE A 95 -13.07 7.04 -1.44
N GLY A 96 -13.40 8.33 -1.54
CA GLY A 96 -13.27 9.29 -0.44
C GLY A 96 -11.98 10.10 -0.47
N LYS A 97 -11.75 10.84 0.62
CA LYS A 97 -10.62 11.77 0.75
C LYS A 97 -9.46 11.07 1.45
N ILE A 98 -8.28 11.06 0.82
CA ILE A 98 -7.03 10.69 1.50
C ILE A 98 -6.68 11.81 2.47
N ASP A 99 -6.31 11.43 3.68
CA ASP A 99 -5.81 12.38 4.67
C ASP A 99 -4.39 12.03 5.11
N ILE A 100 -3.65 13.06 5.50
CA ILE A 100 -2.28 12.97 5.98
C ILE A 100 -2.18 13.78 7.26
N THR A 101 -1.81 13.12 8.35
CA THR A 101 -1.56 13.74 9.65
C THR A 101 -0.12 13.49 10.06
N LYS A 102 0.59 14.55 10.45
CA LYS A 102 1.94 14.44 10.99
C LYS A 102 1.86 14.26 12.51
N ASP A 103 2.55 13.25 13.02
CA ASP A 103 2.82 13.08 14.45
C ASP A 103 4.24 13.59 14.72
N GLU A 104 4.33 14.76 15.34
CA GLU A 104 5.62 15.40 15.63
C GLU A 104 6.38 14.71 16.76
N VAL A 105 5.69 14.00 17.64
CA VAL A 105 6.31 13.30 18.77
C VAL A 105 7.06 12.07 18.26
N ASN A 106 6.39 11.28 17.42
CA ASN A 106 6.95 10.04 16.88
C ASN A 106 7.69 10.24 15.55
N ARG A 107 7.79 11.48 15.06
CA ARG A 107 8.33 11.83 13.73
C ARG A 107 7.72 10.99 12.61
N SER A 108 6.46 10.60 12.76
CA SER A 108 5.76 9.73 11.83
C SER A 108 4.67 10.49 11.10
N ILE A 109 4.26 9.94 9.96
CA ILE A 109 3.09 10.38 9.21
C ILE A 109 2.07 9.26 9.26
N LYS A 110 0.84 9.65 9.57
CA LYS A 110 -0.34 8.82 9.44
C LYS A 110 -1.07 9.17 8.15
N ILE A 111 -1.08 8.23 7.22
CA ILE A 111 -1.81 8.33 5.96
C ILE A 111 -3.13 7.58 6.12
N THR A 112 -4.26 8.28 6.04
CA THR A 112 -5.59 7.66 6.12
C THR A 112 -6.16 7.51 4.72
N ILE A 113 -6.39 6.26 4.32
CA ILE A 113 -7.01 5.87 3.05
C ILE A 113 -8.35 5.21 3.40
N PRO A 114 -9.49 5.89 3.15
CA PRO A 114 -10.79 5.37 3.56
C PRO A 114 -11.13 4.06 2.87
N CYS A 115 -11.40 4.10 1.56
CA CYS A 115 -11.78 2.91 0.79
C CYS A 115 -11.09 2.90 -0.59
N LEU A 116 -10.82 1.71 -1.10
CA LEU A 116 -10.37 1.46 -2.47
C LEU A 116 -11.41 0.64 -3.21
N ARG A 117 -11.63 0.93 -4.49
CA ARG A 117 -12.25 -0.04 -5.39
C ARG A 117 -11.15 -0.77 -6.15
N ILE A 118 -11.15 -2.08 -6.02
CA ILE A 118 -10.20 -2.97 -6.66
C ILE A 118 -10.93 -3.91 -7.61
N PHE A 119 -10.24 -4.31 -8.67
CA PHE A 119 -10.68 -5.34 -9.60
C PHE A 119 -9.75 -6.54 -9.45
N CYS A 120 -10.28 -7.63 -8.93
CA CYS A 120 -9.60 -8.91 -8.75
C CYS A 120 -10.61 -10.04 -8.87
N ASP A 121 -10.16 -11.25 -9.19
CA ASP A 121 -11.03 -12.44 -9.25
C ASP A 121 -12.25 -12.26 -10.18
N ASN A 122 -12.09 -11.47 -11.26
CA ASN A 122 -13.14 -11.07 -12.21
C ASN A 122 -14.31 -10.28 -11.60
N ALA A 123 -14.13 -9.66 -10.44
CA ALA A 123 -15.14 -8.85 -9.78
C ALA A 123 -14.57 -7.53 -9.26
N TYR A 124 -15.44 -6.53 -9.12
CA TYR A 124 -15.12 -5.30 -8.40
C TYR A 124 -15.42 -5.50 -6.92
N GLN A 125 -14.47 -5.15 -6.08
CA GLN A 125 -14.61 -5.19 -4.62
C GLN A 125 -14.27 -3.82 -4.04
N GLU A 126 -15.02 -3.41 -3.03
CA GLU A 126 -14.70 -2.23 -2.23
C GLU A 126 -14.06 -2.67 -0.93
N VAL A 127 -12.88 -2.13 -0.64
CA VAL A 127 -12.13 -2.51 0.56
C VAL A 127 -11.76 -1.28 1.37
N GLN A 128 -12.06 -1.34 2.66
CA GLN A 128 -11.63 -0.36 3.64
C GLN A 128 -10.18 -0.63 4.05
N LEU A 129 -9.32 0.37 3.94
CA LEU A 129 -7.89 0.24 4.29
C LEU A 129 -7.60 0.81 5.68
N GLY A 130 -8.15 1.98 5.98
CA GLY A 130 -7.90 2.67 7.25
C GLY A 130 -6.62 3.49 7.22
N ALA A 131 -5.83 3.42 8.30
CA ALA A 131 -4.65 4.26 8.47
C ALA A 131 -3.35 3.47 8.37
N ILE A 132 -2.40 4.01 7.63
CA ILE A 132 -1.03 3.51 7.49
C ILE A 132 -0.11 4.49 8.23
N ASN A 133 0.66 3.99 9.18
CA ASN A 133 1.68 4.77 9.87
C ASN A 133 3.04 4.55 9.19
N VAL A 134 3.73 5.63 8.87
CA VAL A 134 5.03 5.62 8.22
C VAL A 134 5.97 6.50 9.04
N GLY A 135 7.12 5.96 9.46
CA GLY A 135 8.09 6.63 10.34
C GLY A 135 9.51 6.35 9.92
#